data_AF-A0A4S8M5V5-F1
#
_entry.id   AF-A0A4S8M5V5-F1
#
_cell.length_a   1.000
_cell.length_b   1.000
_cell.length_c   1.000
_cell.angle_alpha   90.00
_cell.angle_beta   90.00
_cell.angle_gamma   90.00
#
_symmetry.space_group_name_H-M   'P 1'
#
loop_
_entity.id
_entity.type
_entity.pdbx_description
1 polymer ?
#
loop_
_entity_poly.entity_id
_entity_poly.type
_entity_poly.pdbx_seq_one_letter_code
_entity_poly.pdbx_strand_id
1 'polypeptide(L)'
;YPILSHTWGEGEVTFQDIQDIEVAKKKDGYAKIEGACRYARKYHFEWIWIDSCCINKESSAELSEAINSMYQYYEDSRICYVYLADIDASRGEDPRSPKSALEGSKWFKRGWTLQELLAPSYVVLLDKDWKEIGTRWNLRDVISMITSIPVQVFEGGDIYKFSIAQRMSWAAFRETTRPEDKAYCLMGIFGVNMPPIYGEGDRKAFMRLQQEIIKISDDRSIFAWVAPAEEDGPRGLFARSASEFRMSGDVVKTVSDNSQSRSNMNSDRSYSFANNGLHIQLPLEPNPTHNSPDVYLAFLDCQSQLDKQYLSVYL
;
A
#
# COMPACT_ATOMS: atom_id res chain seq x y z
N TYR A 1 -11.47 19.53 -3.49
CA TYR A 1 -12.51 18.73 -4.16
C TYR A 1 -12.71 17.43 -3.37
N PRO A 2 -13.86 16.75 -3.46
CA PRO A 2 -14.01 15.35 -3.10
C PRO A 2 -13.37 14.47 -4.18
N ILE A 3 -12.87 13.30 -3.79
CA ILE A 3 -12.27 12.30 -4.68
C ILE A 3 -13.04 10.98 -4.57
N LEU A 4 -13.27 10.29 -5.69
CA LEU A 4 -13.93 8.99 -5.72
C LEU A 4 -12.90 7.86 -5.72
N SER A 5 -12.99 6.99 -4.72
CA SER A 5 -12.31 5.71 -4.66
C SER A 5 -13.31 4.59 -4.94
N HIS A 6 -12.99 3.67 -5.85
CA HIS A 6 -13.90 2.59 -6.22
C HIS A 6 -13.16 1.43 -6.89
N THR A 7 -13.79 0.26 -6.95
CA THR A 7 -13.30 -0.86 -7.75
C THR A 7 -13.80 -0.72 -9.19
N TRP A 8 -12.88 -0.64 -10.15
CA TRP A 8 -13.26 -0.60 -11.57
C TRP A 8 -14.02 -1.86 -11.98
N GLY A 9 -15.15 -1.65 -12.67
CA GLY A 9 -15.98 -2.70 -13.26
C GLY A 9 -15.88 -2.74 -14.78
N GLU A 10 -16.82 -3.42 -15.41
CA GLU A 10 -16.97 -3.37 -16.86
C GLU A 10 -17.60 -2.04 -17.29
N GLY A 11 -17.22 -1.53 -18.47
CA GLY A 11 -17.81 -0.32 -19.02
C GLY A 11 -17.47 0.97 -18.26
N GLU A 12 -16.27 1.08 -17.66
CA GLU A 12 -15.80 2.35 -17.10
C GLU A 12 -15.80 3.46 -18.16
N VAL A 13 -16.25 4.64 -17.74
CA VAL A 13 -16.20 5.87 -18.55
C VAL A 13 -14.79 6.44 -18.47
N THR A 14 -14.17 6.66 -19.61
CA THR A 14 -12.82 7.23 -19.73
C THR A 14 -12.86 8.75 -19.88
N PHE A 15 -11.68 9.38 -19.88
CA PHE A 15 -11.54 10.80 -20.17
C PHE A 15 -12.08 11.16 -21.56
N GLN A 16 -11.88 10.30 -22.56
CA GLN A 16 -12.38 10.47 -23.93
C GLN A 16 -13.90 10.40 -23.96
N ASP A 17 -14.49 9.40 -23.29
CA ASP A 17 -15.94 9.23 -23.28
C ASP A 17 -16.64 10.43 -22.64
N ILE A 18 -16.11 10.97 -21.54
CA ILE A 18 -16.78 12.06 -20.81
C ILE A 18 -16.75 13.39 -21.57
N GLN A 19 -15.94 13.53 -22.62
CA GLN A 19 -15.99 14.70 -23.52
C GLN A 19 -17.28 14.74 -24.35
N ASP A 20 -17.94 13.59 -24.56
CA ASP A 20 -19.24 13.48 -25.21
C ASP A 20 -20.24 12.78 -24.28
N ILE A 21 -21.13 13.58 -23.68
CA ILE A 21 -22.09 13.08 -22.70
C ILE A 21 -23.02 11.99 -23.25
N GLU A 22 -23.31 11.99 -24.55
CA GLU A 22 -24.18 10.99 -25.19
C GLU A 22 -23.43 9.67 -25.44
N VAL A 23 -22.10 9.71 -25.52
CA VAL A 23 -21.25 8.51 -25.49
C VAL A 23 -21.14 7.99 -24.06
N ALA A 24 -20.83 8.87 -23.10
CA ALA A 24 -20.66 8.50 -21.70
C ALA A 24 -21.91 7.80 -21.13
N LYS A 25 -23.11 8.36 -21.37
CA LYS A 25 -24.40 7.80 -20.89
C LYS A 25 -24.70 6.37 -21.36
N LYS A 26 -24.05 5.90 -22.43
CA LYS A 26 -24.25 4.54 -22.96
C LYS A 26 -23.41 3.50 -22.23
N LYS A 27 -22.49 3.92 -21.36
CA LYS A 27 -21.62 3.05 -20.59
C LYS A 27 -22.17 2.77 -19.20
N ASP A 28 -22.03 1.53 -18.76
CA ASP A 28 -22.51 1.08 -17.43
C ASP A 28 -21.88 1.88 -16.28
N GLY A 29 -20.61 2.28 -16.43
CA GLY A 29 -19.91 3.11 -15.44
C GLY A 29 -20.48 4.52 -15.25
N TYR A 30 -21.34 5.00 -16.16
CA TYR A 30 -21.89 6.36 -16.08
C TYR A 30 -22.81 6.56 -14.87
N ALA A 31 -23.61 5.55 -14.51
CA ALA A 31 -24.51 5.63 -13.35
C ALA A 31 -23.74 5.91 -12.05
N LYS A 32 -22.52 5.37 -11.93
CA LYS A 32 -21.62 5.62 -10.81
C LYS A 32 -21.06 7.05 -10.83
N ILE A 33 -20.69 7.59 -11.99
CA ILE A 33 -20.27 9.00 -12.11
C ILE A 33 -21.42 9.93 -11.70
N GLU A 34 -22.63 9.68 -12.19
CA GLU A 34 -23.80 10.48 -11.83
C GLU A 34 -24.10 10.41 -10.34
N GLY A 35 -24.04 9.21 -9.75
CA GLY A 35 -24.16 9.01 -8.31
C GLY A 35 -23.10 9.78 -7.52
N ALA A 36 -21.84 9.73 -7.95
CA ALA A 36 -20.73 10.44 -7.32
C ALA A 36 -20.93 11.96 -7.34
N CYS A 37 -21.30 12.50 -8.51
CA CYS A 37 -21.61 13.92 -8.69
C CYS A 37 -22.81 14.35 -7.83
N ARG A 38 -23.87 13.55 -7.78
CA ARG A 38 -25.06 13.81 -6.95
C ARG A 38 -24.72 13.80 -5.46
N TYR A 39 -23.92 12.84 -5.00
CA TYR A 39 -23.46 12.76 -3.61
C TYR A 39 -22.55 13.95 -3.26
N ALA A 40 -21.62 14.32 -4.14
CA ALA A 40 -20.78 15.51 -3.96
C ALA A 40 -21.60 16.80 -3.85
N ARG A 41 -22.57 17.00 -4.75
CA ARG A 41 -23.47 18.17 -4.75
C ARG A 41 -24.34 18.27 -3.50
N LYS A 42 -24.77 17.14 -2.92
CA LYS A 42 -25.51 17.11 -1.65
C LYS A 42 -24.75 17.83 -0.53
N TYR A 43 -23.42 17.80 -0.56
CA TYR A 43 -22.55 18.48 0.40
C TYR A 43 -21.88 19.74 -0.19
N HIS A 44 -22.50 20.36 -1.19
CA HIS A 44 -22.10 21.63 -1.80
C HIS A 44 -20.72 21.65 -2.46
N PHE A 45 -20.22 20.49 -2.91
CA PHE A 45 -19.03 20.45 -3.77
C PHE A 45 -19.41 20.71 -5.23
N GLU A 46 -18.71 21.66 -5.86
CA GLU A 46 -18.86 22.00 -7.28
C GLU A 46 -18.18 20.97 -8.20
N TRP A 47 -17.02 20.47 -7.78
CA TRP A 47 -16.17 19.55 -8.53
C TRP A 47 -16.06 18.21 -7.80
N ILE A 48 -15.74 17.14 -8.53
CA ILE A 48 -15.31 15.83 -7.99
C ILE A 48 -14.23 15.26 -8.90
N TRP A 49 -13.22 14.63 -8.32
CA TRP A 49 -12.17 13.93 -9.07
C TRP A 49 -12.45 12.43 -9.12
N ILE A 50 -12.35 11.84 -10.30
CA ILE A 50 -12.58 10.42 -10.56
C ILE A 50 -11.52 9.91 -11.53
N ASP A 51 -10.64 9.01 -11.09
CA ASP A 51 -9.50 8.49 -11.86
C ASP A 51 -9.87 7.89 -13.24
N SER A 52 -11.06 7.32 -13.36
CA SER A 52 -11.52 6.70 -14.60
C SER A 52 -11.64 7.74 -15.73
N CYS A 53 -12.19 8.91 -15.43
CA CYS A 53 -12.56 9.95 -16.41
C CYS A 53 -11.87 11.32 -16.22
N CYS A 54 -11.06 11.52 -15.18
CA CYS A 54 -10.27 12.74 -14.97
C CYS A 54 -8.82 12.62 -15.44
N ILE A 55 -8.35 11.42 -15.78
CA ILE A 55 -6.99 11.17 -16.29
C ILE A 55 -7.09 10.78 -17.76
N ASN A 56 -6.42 11.54 -18.63
CA ASN A 56 -6.26 11.18 -20.03
C ASN A 56 -5.19 10.08 -20.18
N LYS A 57 -5.66 8.84 -20.23
CA LYS A 57 -4.81 7.63 -20.36
C LYS A 57 -4.18 7.46 -21.74
N GLU A 58 -4.61 8.23 -22.75
CA GLU A 58 -3.99 8.24 -24.08
C GLU A 58 -2.72 9.12 -24.12
N SER A 59 -2.58 10.06 -23.18
CA SER A 59 -1.36 10.83 -22.98
C SER A 59 -0.42 10.07 -22.04
N SER A 60 0.66 9.51 -22.59
CA SER A 60 1.65 8.78 -21.79
C SER A 60 2.32 9.65 -20.73
N ALA A 61 2.53 10.94 -21.03
CA ALA A 61 3.07 11.92 -20.08
C ALA A 61 2.10 12.13 -18.91
N GLU A 62 0.82 12.39 -19.20
CA GLU A 62 -0.20 12.61 -18.17
C GLU A 62 -0.46 11.35 -17.35
N LEU A 63 -0.51 10.17 -17.97
CA LEU A 63 -0.65 8.91 -17.26
C LEU A 63 0.53 8.67 -16.31
N SER A 64 1.76 8.93 -16.76
CA SER A 64 2.96 8.79 -15.93
C SER A 64 2.96 9.78 -14.76
N GLU A 65 2.56 11.03 -15.00
CA GLU A 65 2.40 12.04 -13.96
C GLU A 65 1.33 11.62 -12.96
N ALA A 66 0.15 11.22 -13.42
CA ALA A 66 -0.94 10.79 -12.56
C ALA A 66 -0.56 9.60 -11.67
N ILE A 67 0.11 8.58 -12.23
CA ILE A 67 0.61 7.42 -11.47
C ILE A 67 1.57 7.84 -10.34
N ASN A 68 2.45 8.82 -10.61
CA ASN A 68 3.39 9.33 -9.60
C ASN A 68 2.72 10.26 -8.57
N SER A 69 1.61 10.91 -8.93
CA SER A 69 0.88 11.85 -8.09
C SER A 69 -0.35 11.26 -7.39
N MET A 70 -0.67 9.97 -7.60
CA MET A 70 -1.89 9.35 -7.09
C MET A 70 -2.07 9.54 -5.58
N TYR A 71 -1.02 9.34 -4.79
CA TYR A 71 -1.09 9.54 -3.33
C TYR A 71 -1.46 10.98 -2.99
N GLN A 72 -0.78 11.95 -3.63
CA GLN A 72 -0.99 13.37 -3.39
C GLN A 72 -2.42 13.80 -3.76
N TYR A 73 -2.97 13.29 -4.87
CA TYR A 73 -4.36 13.57 -5.25
C TYR A 73 -5.36 13.14 -4.16
N TYR A 74 -5.11 12.00 -3.52
CA TYR A 74 -5.92 11.53 -2.40
C TYR A 74 -5.66 12.31 -1.10
N GLU A 75 -4.40 12.63 -0.80
CA GLU A 75 -4.00 13.43 0.37
C GLU A 75 -4.59 14.86 0.34
N ASP A 76 -4.49 15.53 -0.81
CA ASP A 76 -4.98 16.90 -1.02
C ASP A 76 -6.51 16.96 -1.18
N SER A 77 -7.17 15.82 -1.30
CA SER A 77 -8.61 15.76 -1.35
C SER A 77 -9.23 16.17 -0.01
N ARG A 78 -10.35 16.88 -0.07
CA ARG A 78 -11.07 17.27 1.16
C ARG A 78 -11.79 16.10 1.81
N ILE A 79 -12.17 15.11 0.99
CA ILE A 79 -12.92 13.92 1.38
C ILE A 79 -12.78 12.87 0.29
N CYS A 80 -12.52 11.63 0.69
CA CYS A 80 -12.56 10.47 -0.18
C CYS A 80 -13.90 9.74 0.00
N TYR A 81 -14.66 9.64 -1.09
CA TYR A 81 -15.85 8.81 -1.17
C TYR A 81 -15.46 7.43 -1.66
N VAL A 82 -15.54 6.43 -0.79
CA VAL A 82 -15.29 5.02 -1.13
C VAL A 82 -16.62 4.39 -1.51
N TYR A 83 -16.80 4.13 -2.80
CA TYR A 83 -18.00 3.49 -3.35
C TYR A 83 -17.83 1.97 -3.44
N LEU A 84 -18.63 1.24 -2.65
CA LEU A 84 -18.58 -0.21 -2.51
C LEU A 84 -19.76 -0.86 -3.25
N ALA A 85 -19.54 -1.10 -4.54
CA ALA A 85 -20.56 -1.67 -5.44
C ALA A 85 -21.04 -3.08 -5.04
N ASP A 86 -20.25 -3.79 -4.23
CA ASP A 86 -20.52 -5.16 -3.76
C ASP A 86 -21.21 -5.21 -2.39
N ILE A 87 -21.55 -4.07 -1.79
CA ILE A 87 -22.25 -3.99 -0.51
C ILE A 87 -23.68 -3.46 -0.69
N ASP A 88 -24.61 -4.07 0.02
CA ASP A 88 -26.00 -3.65 0.13
C ASP A 88 -26.35 -3.41 1.61
N ALA A 89 -26.26 -2.15 2.07
CA ALA A 89 -26.49 -1.82 3.47
C ALA A 89 -27.99 -1.90 3.85
N SER A 90 -28.91 -2.01 2.88
CA SER A 90 -30.34 -2.14 3.16
C SER A 90 -30.71 -3.41 3.91
N ARG A 91 -29.80 -4.39 3.93
CA ARG A 91 -29.93 -5.64 4.70
C ARG A 91 -29.88 -5.44 6.21
N GLY A 92 -29.50 -4.25 6.69
CA GLY A 92 -29.45 -3.92 8.12
C GLY A 92 -28.34 -4.67 8.89
N GLU A 93 -27.34 -5.18 8.17
CA GLU A 93 -26.17 -5.84 8.76
C GLU A 93 -25.28 -4.81 9.45
N ASP A 94 -24.82 -5.10 10.68
CA ASP A 94 -23.82 -4.27 11.34
C ASP A 94 -22.46 -4.50 10.66
N PRO A 95 -21.81 -3.47 10.07
CA PRO A 95 -20.50 -3.60 9.44
C PRO A 95 -19.41 -4.10 10.41
N ARG A 96 -19.63 -4.03 11.73
CA ARG A 96 -18.72 -4.52 12.78
C ARG A 96 -18.84 -6.01 13.06
N SER A 97 -19.87 -6.67 12.52
CA SER A 97 -20.06 -8.10 12.74
C SER A 97 -18.97 -8.92 12.04
N PRO A 98 -18.49 -10.02 12.64
CA PRO A 98 -17.63 -10.96 11.94
C PRO A 98 -18.30 -11.47 10.66
N LYS A 99 -17.55 -11.57 9.57
CA LYS A 99 -18.04 -11.97 8.24
C LYS A 99 -19.08 -11.03 7.63
N SER A 100 -19.06 -9.75 8.03
CA SER A 100 -19.92 -8.75 7.41
C SER A 100 -19.63 -8.59 5.93
N ALA A 101 -20.59 -8.05 5.16
CA ALA A 101 -20.36 -7.69 3.76
C ALA A 101 -19.16 -6.74 3.58
N LEU A 102 -18.85 -5.93 4.61
CA LEU A 102 -17.69 -5.03 4.61
C LEU A 102 -16.36 -5.80 4.62
N GLU A 103 -16.24 -6.84 5.44
CA GLU A 103 -15.05 -7.71 5.48
C GLU A 103 -14.81 -8.41 4.14
N GLY A 104 -15.90 -8.81 3.47
CA GLY A 104 -15.86 -9.47 2.17
C GLY A 104 -15.66 -8.54 0.97
N SER A 105 -15.60 -7.22 1.15
CA SER A 105 -15.57 -6.31 0.01
C SER A 105 -14.27 -6.40 -0.78
N LYS A 106 -14.42 -6.48 -2.11
CA LYS A 106 -13.32 -6.49 -3.09
C LYS A 106 -12.44 -5.25 -2.96
N TRP A 107 -12.98 -4.14 -2.48
CA TRP A 107 -12.24 -2.89 -2.33
C TRP A 107 -11.01 -3.04 -1.44
N PHE A 108 -11.10 -3.79 -0.33
CA PHE A 108 -9.95 -4.05 0.56
C PHE A 108 -8.88 -4.97 -0.05
N LYS A 109 -9.19 -5.63 -1.17
CA LYS A 109 -8.27 -6.54 -1.87
C LYS A 109 -7.59 -5.90 -3.07
N ARG A 110 -7.93 -4.68 -3.46
CA ARG A 110 -7.27 -3.99 -4.60
C ARG A 110 -5.99 -3.30 -4.16
N GLY A 111 -4.95 -3.33 -5.00
CA GLY A 111 -3.65 -2.68 -4.70
C GLY A 111 -3.78 -1.18 -4.49
N TRP A 112 -4.28 -0.46 -5.50
CA TRP A 112 -4.41 1.00 -5.48
C TRP A 112 -5.22 1.55 -4.32
N THR A 113 -6.29 0.86 -3.89
CA THR A 113 -7.17 1.29 -2.78
C THR A 113 -6.45 1.38 -1.44
N LEU A 114 -5.23 0.85 -1.30
CA LEU A 114 -4.41 1.06 -0.10
C LEU A 114 -4.03 2.53 0.07
N GLN A 115 -3.58 3.19 -1.00
CA GLN A 115 -3.28 4.63 -0.95
C GLN A 115 -4.54 5.44 -0.70
N GLU A 116 -5.66 5.02 -1.31
CA GLU A 116 -6.97 5.68 -1.19
C GLU A 116 -7.57 5.55 0.21
N LEU A 117 -7.18 4.51 0.96
CA LEU A 117 -7.51 4.33 2.37
C LEU A 117 -6.66 5.20 3.29
N LEU A 118 -5.36 5.31 2.99
CA LEU A 118 -4.35 5.87 3.87
C LEU A 118 -4.15 7.38 3.71
N ALA A 119 -4.09 7.86 2.47
CA ALA A 119 -3.70 9.23 2.16
C ALA A 119 -4.76 10.27 2.57
N PRO A 120 -6.08 10.08 2.32
CA PRO A 120 -7.05 11.11 2.65
C PRO A 120 -7.25 11.29 4.16
N SER A 121 -7.31 12.55 4.58
CA SER A 121 -7.62 12.93 5.96
C SER A 121 -9.02 12.51 6.41
N TYR A 122 -9.98 12.45 5.48
CA TYR A 122 -11.36 12.04 5.75
C TYR A 122 -11.91 11.11 4.67
N VAL A 123 -12.43 9.96 5.09
CA VAL A 123 -12.90 8.88 4.20
C VAL A 123 -14.30 8.44 4.65
N VAL A 124 -15.24 8.41 3.70
CA VAL A 124 -16.62 7.93 3.89
C VAL A 124 -16.85 6.71 3.02
N LEU A 125 -17.32 5.62 3.62
CA LEU A 125 -17.66 4.38 2.95
C LEU A 125 -19.16 4.39 2.61
N LEU A 126 -19.46 4.17 1.34
CA LEU A 126 -20.80 4.21 0.75
C LEU A 126 -21.11 2.86 0.11
N ASP A 127 -22.34 2.38 0.26
CA ASP A 127 -22.81 1.18 -0.41
C ASP A 127 -23.17 1.44 -1.90
N LYS A 128 -23.62 0.39 -2.60
CA LYS A 128 -24.04 0.48 -4.01
C LYS A 128 -25.17 1.50 -4.28
N ASP A 129 -25.95 1.86 -3.27
CA ASP A 129 -27.07 2.81 -3.35
C ASP A 129 -26.68 4.22 -2.87
N TRP A 130 -25.38 4.48 -2.64
CA TRP A 130 -24.85 5.74 -2.09
C TRP A 130 -25.32 6.03 -0.65
N LYS A 131 -25.65 4.99 0.12
CA LYS A 131 -25.96 5.10 1.55
C LYS A 131 -24.67 4.98 2.35
N GLU A 132 -24.56 5.81 3.38
CA GLU A 132 -23.42 5.81 4.27
C GLU A 132 -23.40 4.54 5.14
N ILE A 133 -22.30 3.79 5.03
CA ILE A 133 -21.98 2.66 5.91
C ILE A 133 -21.27 3.19 7.17
N GLY A 134 -20.40 4.18 6.99
CA GLY A 134 -19.70 4.89 8.06
C GLY A 134 -18.42 5.55 7.56
N THR A 135 -17.67 6.13 8.49
CA THR A 135 -16.38 6.76 8.20
C THR A 135 -15.22 5.82 8.53
N ARG A 136 -14.04 6.06 7.93
CA ARG A 136 -12.80 5.35 8.32
C ARG A 136 -12.52 5.48 9.81
N TRP A 137 -12.84 6.62 10.42
CA TRP A 137 -12.68 6.84 11.86
C TRP A 137 -13.62 5.95 12.69
N ASN A 138 -14.92 5.91 12.36
CA ASN A 138 -15.90 5.14 13.13
C ASN A 138 -15.80 3.62 12.92
N LEU A 139 -15.14 3.20 11.84
CA LEU A 139 -14.93 1.80 11.45
C LEU A 139 -13.47 1.35 11.61
N ARG A 140 -12.60 2.18 12.21
CA ARG A 140 -11.14 1.94 12.26
C ARG A 140 -10.75 0.58 12.84
N ASP A 141 -11.45 0.11 13.87
CA ASP A 141 -11.18 -1.20 14.49
C ASP A 141 -11.47 -2.35 13.52
N VAL A 142 -12.60 -2.28 12.79
CA VAL A 142 -12.95 -3.28 11.77
C VAL A 142 -12.05 -3.18 10.54
N ILE A 143 -11.73 -1.97 10.09
CA ILE A 143 -10.80 -1.77 8.96
C ILE A 143 -9.42 -2.30 9.35
N SER A 144 -8.96 -2.05 10.58
CA SER A 144 -7.71 -2.60 11.12
C SER A 144 -7.72 -4.12 11.11
N MET A 145 -8.81 -4.76 11.55
CA MET A 145 -8.99 -6.21 11.48
C MET A 145 -8.93 -6.74 10.04
N ILE A 146 -9.62 -6.10 9.09
CA ILE A 146 -9.67 -6.53 7.68
C ILE A 146 -8.30 -6.40 7.00
N THR A 147 -7.58 -5.32 7.30
CA THR A 147 -6.37 -4.91 6.54
C THR A 147 -5.07 -5.24 7.26
N SER A 148 -5.13 -5.64 8.54
CA SER A 148 -3.97 -5.77 9.43
C SER A 148 -3.18 -4.47 9.62
N ILE A 149 -3.75 -3.32 9.26
CA ILE A 149 -3.15 -1.99 9.47
C ILE A 149 -3.43 -1.57 10.92
N PRO A 150 -2.44 -1.15 11.71
CA PRO A 150 -2.65 -0.74 13.10
C PRO A 150 -3.64 0.43 13.21
N VAL A 151 -4.54 0.37 14.20
CA VAL A 151 -5.58 1.40 14.43
C VAL A 151 -4.99 2.80 14.52
N GLN A 152 -3.79 2.94 15.08
CA GLN A 152 -3.07 4.21 15.25
C GLN A 152 -2.82 4.94 13.92
N VAL A 153 -2.70 4.20 12.81
CA VAL A 153 -2.59 4.80 11.47
C VAL A 153 -3.85 5.60 11.13
N PHE A 154 -5.01 5.12 11.55
CA PHE A 154 -6.27 5.79 11.29
C PHE A 154 -6.59 6.93 12.26
N GLU A 155 -5.83 7.05 13.35
CA GLU A 155 -6.02 8.04 14.42
C GLU A 155 -5.18 9.31 14.23
N GLY A 156 -4.77 9.60 12.99
CA GLY A 156 -3.86 10.71 12.67
C GLY A 156 -2.37 10.35 12.80
N GLY A 157 -2.06 9.06 12.84
CA GLY A 157 -0.69 8.55 12.88
C GLY A 157 0.04 8.79 11.57
N ASP A 158 1.29 9.25 11.68
CA ASP A 158 2.23 9.32 10.56
C ASP A 158 2.69 7.91 10.17
N ILE A 159 2.39 7.49 8.93
CA ILE A 159 2.75 6.17 8.41
C ILE A 159 4.27 5.96 8.34
N TYR A 160 5.08 7.01 8.25
CA TYR A 160 6.55 6.92 8.17
C TYR A 160 7.19 6.50 9.50
N LYS A 161 6.43 6.55 10.62
CA LYS A 161 6.85 5.97 11.91
C LYS A 161 6.90 4.45 11.89
N PHE A 162 6.13 3.81 11.01
CA PHE A 162 6.15 2.37 10.82
C PHE A 162 7.34 1.95 9.97
N SER A 163 7.82 0.73 10.18
CA SER A 163 8.94 0.19 9.41
C SER A 163 8.55 -0.04 7.94
N ILE A 164 9.53 -0.19 7.07
CA ILE A 164 9.30 -0.61 5.68
C ILE A 164 8.59 -1.96 5.66
N ALA A 165 9.01 -2.91 6.50
CA ALA A 165 8.37 -4.22 6.62
C ALA A 165 6.88 -4.13 6.97
N GLN A 166 6.52 -3.29 7.94
CA GLN A 166 5.13 -3.06 8.33
C GLN A 166 4.32 -2.47 7.18
N ARG A 167 4.85 -1.42 6.53
CA ARG A 167 4.16 -0.79 5.39
C ARG A 167 4.00 -1.75 4.21
N MET A 168 4.99 -2.60 3.94
CA MET A 168 4.89 -3.66 2.94
C MET A 168 3.82 -4.68 3.31
N SER A 169 3.71 -5.06 4.60
CA SER A 169 2.73 -6.06 5.04
C SER A 169 1.28 -5.60 4.81
N TRP A 170 1.00 -4.30 4.83
CA TRP A 170 -0.33 -3.74 4.55
C TRP A 170 -0.82 -4.00 3.11
N ALA A 171 0.11 -4.30 2.20
CA ALA A 171 -0.17 -4.65 0.81
C ALA A 171 -0.12 -6.15 0.53
N ALA A 172 0.23 -6.99 1.52
CA ALA A 172 0.55 -8.40 1.32
C ALA A 172 -0.59 -9.23 0.72
N PHE A 173 -1.85 -8.87 1.00
CA PHE A 173 -3.05 -9.58 0.54
C PHE A 173 -3.83 -8.79 -0.52
N ARG A 174 -3.19 -7.82 -1.17
CA ARG A 174 -3.80 -7.00 -2.21
C ARG A 174 -3.35 -7.46 -3.60
N GLU A 175 -4.26 -7.34 -4.55
CA GLU A 175 -4.11 -7.79 -5.92
C GLU A 175 -4.27 -6.62 -6.91
N THR A 176 -3.58 -6.74 -8.03
CA THR A 176 -3.59 -5.75 -9.11
C THR A 176 -3.91 -6.41 -10.44
N THR A 177 -4.59 -5.68 -11.32
CA THR A 177 -4.91 -6.16 -12.67
C THR A 177 -3.69 -6.13 -13.57
N ARG A 178 -2.90 -5.04 -13.52
CA ARG A 178 -1.59 -4.99 -14.18
C ARG A 178 -0.54 -5.59 -13.24
N PRO A 179 0.36 -6.45 -13.73
CA PRO A 179 1.42 -7.03 -12.89
C PRO A 179 2.30 -5.97 -12.23
N GLU A 180 2.71 -4.94 -12.97
CA GLU A 180 3.62 -3.89 -12.50
C GLU A 180 2.99 -2.98 -11.44
N ASP A 181 1.66 -2.88 -11.41
CA ASP A 181 0.96 -2.10 -10.40
C ASP A 181 1.19 -2.65 -8.98
N LYS A 182 1.62 -3.91 -8.81
CA LYS A 182 2.08 -4.44 -7.51
C LYS A 182 3.17 -3.56 -6.88
N ALA A 183 3.94 -2.86 -7.71
CA ALA A 183 4.95 -1.89 -7.29
C ALA A 183 4.43 -0.46 -7.33
N TYR A 184 3.83 -0.03 -8.44
CA TYR A 184 3.41 1.36 -8.63
C TYR A 184 2.37 1.82 -7.60
N CYS A 185 1.46 0.92 -7.18
CA CYS A 185 0.47 1.25 -6.16
C CYS A 185 1.05 1.41 -4.74
N LEU A 186 2.37 1.28 -4.54
CA LEU A 186 3.03 1.49 -3.25
C LEU A 186 3.93 2.73 -3.23
N MET A 187 4.21 3.36 -4.37
CA MET A 187 5.14 4.49 -4.47
C MET A 187 4.84 5.60 -3.47
N GLY A 188 3.58 6.02 -3.37
CA GLY A 188 3.13 7.04 -2.43
C GLY A 188 3.27 6.66 -0.96
N ILE A 189 3.05 5.39 -0.62
CA ILE A 189 3.17 4.88 0.76
C ILE A 189 4.61 4.98 1.25
N PHE A 190 5.56 4.86 0.32
CA PHE A 190 6.99 4.94 0.59
C PHE A 190 7.61 6.30 0.27
N GLY A 191 6.86 7.25 -0.29
CA GLY A 191 7.38 8.57 -0.64
C GLY A 191 8.45 8.53 -1.73
N VAL A 192 8.32 7.62 -2.70
CA VAL A 192 9.26 7.47 -3.82
C VAL A 192 8.56 7.72 -5.15
N ASN A 193 9.34 8.07 -6.17
CA ASN A 193 8.86 8.19 -7.54
C ASN A 193 9.73 7.36 -8.47
N MET A 194 9.10 6.70 -9.43
CA MET A 194 9.82 6.06 -10.53
C MET A 194 8.97 6.06 -11.81
N PRO A 195 9.59 6.09 -13.00
CA PRO A 195 8.86 6.00 -14.25
C PRO A 195 8.07 4.68 -14.35
N PRO A 196 6.74 4.71 -14.58
CA PRO A 196 5.97 3.51 -14.84
C PRO A 196 6.29 2.98 -16.24
N ILE A 197 6.74 1.72 -16.29
CA ILE A 197 7.05 0.99 -17.51
C ILE A 197 6.14 -0.25 -17.57
N TYR A 198 4.99 -0.12 -18.21
CA TYR A 198 4.10 -1.28 -18.43
C TYR A 198 4.71 -2.22 -19.47
N GLY A 199 4.80 -3.51 -19.13
CA GLY A 199 5.48 -4.54 -19.92
C GLY A 199 6.85 -4.95 -19.36
N GLU A 200 7.37 -4.29 -18.32
CA GLU A 200 8.63 -4.72 -17.68
C GLU A 200 8.47 -5.98 -16.81
N GLY A 201 7.23 -6.31 -16.42
CA GLY A 201 6.90 -7.40 -15.52
C GLY A 201 6.99 -7.02 -14.05
N ASP A 202 6.16 -7.67 -13.23
CA ASP A 202 6.02 -7.37 -11.80
C ASP A 202 7.32 -7.46 -11.01
N ARG A 203 8.14 -8.49 -11.26
CA ARG A 203 9.41 -8.71 -10.57
C ARG A 203 10.38 -7.54 -10.75
N LYS A 204 10.49 -7.00 -11.97
CA LYS A 204 11.39 -5.87 -12.24
C LYS A 204 10.86 -4.58 -11.64
N ALA A 205 9.56 -4.32 -11.80
CA ALA A 205 8.90 -3.17 -11.19
C ALA A 205 9.07 -3.16 -9.66
N PHE A 206 8.84 -4.30 -8.99
CA PHE A 206 8.94 -4.42 -7.53
C PHE A 206 10.38 -4.36 -7.02
N MET A 207 11.35 -4.84 -7.79
CA MET A 207 12.78 -4.64 -7.53
C MET A 207 13.14 -3.15 -7.60
N ARG A 208 12.70 -2.43 -8.64
CA ARG A 208 12.93 -0.99 -8.79
C ARG A 208 12.32 -0.19 -7.63
N LEU A 209 11.11 -0.55 -7.19
CA LEU A 209 10.49 0.05 -6.01
C LEU A 209 11.41 -0.07 -4.79
N GLN A 210 11.90 -1.27 -4.48
CA GLN A 210 12.80 -1.48 -3.35
C GLN A 210 14.11 -0.69 -3.51
N GLN A 211 14.65 -0.59 -4.73
CA GLN A 211 15.83 0.23 -4.99
C GLN A 211 15.58 1.73 -4.72
N GLU A 212 14.43 2.28 -5.13
CA GLU A 212 14.10 3.67 -4.81
C GLU A 212 13.90 3.89 -3.30
N ILE A 213 13.30 2.94 -2.60
CA ILE A 213 13.13 3.00 -1.13
C ILE A 213 14.49 3.03 -0.43
N ILE A 214 15.43 2.18 -0.87
CA ILE A 214 16.80 2.12 -0.33
C ILE A 214 17.55 3.44 -0.49
N LYS A 215 17.32 4.19 -1.58
CA LYS A 215 18.01 5.47 -1.80
C LYS A 215 17.65 6.53 -0.75
N ILE A 216 16.49 6.41 -0.11
CA ILE A 216 15.95 7.44 0.79
C ILE A 216 15.78 6.97 2.24
N SER A 217 16.11 5.71 2.55
CA SER A 217 15.86 5.12 3.88
C SER A 217 16.96 4.14 4.29
N ASP A 218 17.36 4.20 5.56
CA ASP A 218 18.30 3.30 6.24
C ASP A 218 17.59 2.17 7.02
N ASP A 219 16.26 2.12 6.96
CA ASP A 219 15.45 1.08 7.59
C ASP A 219 15.70 -0.31 6.99
N ARG A 220 16.48 -1.11 7.71
CA ARG A 220 16.89 -2.48 7.34
C ARG A 220 15.76 -3.49 7.32
N SER A 221 14.56 -3.14 7.80
CA SER A 221 13.39 -4.01 7.71
C SER A 221 12.94 -4.25 6.27
N ILE A 222 13.46 -3.52 5.27
CA ILE A 222 13.27 -3.87 3.85
C ILE A 222 13.77 -5.29 3.51
N PHE A 223 14.67 -5.88 4.30
CA PHE A 223 15.15 -7.25 4.14
C PHE A 223 14.40 -8.27 5.02
N ALA A 224 13.41 -7.84 5.80
CA ALA A 224 12.62 -8.68 6.70
C ALA A 224 11.44 -9.35 5.97
N TRP A 225 11.71 -9.98 4.82
CA TRP A 225 10.74 -10.74 4.05
C TRP A 225 11.03 -12.24 4.13
N VAL A 226 10.01 -13.07 3.92
CA VAL A 226 10.12 -14.52 3.97
C VAL A 226 9.64 -15.13 2.65
N ALA A 227 10.54 -15.90 2.06
CA ALA A 227 10.31 -16.78 0.94
C ALA A 227 9.11 -17.73 1.16
N PRO A 228 8.20 -17.92 0.19
CA PRO A 228 7.29 -19.07 0.21
C PRO A 228 8.05 -20.40 0.34
N ALA A 229 7.55 -21.31 1.18
CA ALA A 229 8.20 -22.59 1.50
C ALA A 229 8.38 -23.54 0.31
N GLU A 230 7.66 -23.30 -0.80
CA GLU A 230 7.70 -24.11 -2.01
C GLU A 230 8.87 -23.73 -2.95
N GLU A 231 9.64 -22.70 -2.59
CA GLU A 231 10.74 -22.18 -3.40
C GLU A 231 12.09 -22.36 -2.69
N ASP A 232 12.77 -23.47 -3.01
CA ASP A 232 14.12 -23.82 -2.49
C ASP A 232 15.27 -23.29 -3.36
N GLY A 233 14.97 -22.49 -4.39
CA GLY A 233 15.97 -21.96 -5.31
C GLY A 233 16.74 -20.76 -4.74
N PRO A 234 17.97 -20.48 -5.25
CA PRO A 234 18.71 -19.29 -4.87
C PRO A 234 17.89 -18.02 -5.15
N ARG A 235 17.81 -17.14 -4.15
CA ARG A 235 17.10 -15.86 -4.25
C ARG A 235 18.08 -14.70 -4.26
N GLY A 236 17.68 -13.64 -4.95
CA GLY A 236 18.33 -12.35 -4.80
C GLY A 236 17.98 -11.71 -3.46
N LEU A 237 18.60 -10.56 -3.21
CA LEU A 237 18.42 -9.76 -1.99
C LEU A 237 16.99 -9.25 -1.77
N PHE A 238 16.26 -9.01 -2.85
CA PHE A 238 14.97 -8.32 -2.83
C PHE A 238 13.78 -9.28 -2.84
N ALA A 239 12.72 -8.89 -2.12
CA ALA A 239 11.43 -9.55 -2.18
C ALA A 239 10.86 -9.46 -3.61
N ARG A 240 10.05 -10.43 -4.01
CA ARG A 240 9.35 -10.45 -5.30
C ARG A 240 8.01 -9.72 -5.27
N SER A 241 7.40 -9.59 -4.10
CA SER A 241 6.17 -8.83 -3.89
C SER A 241 5.94 -8.55 -2.40
N ALA A 242 4.99 -7.67 -2.11
CA ALA A 242 4.55 -7.37 -0.74
C ALA A 242 4.04 -8.61 0.03
N SER A 243 3.58 -9.67 -0.66
CA SER A 243 3.08 -10.88 0.00
C SER A 243 4.14 -11.64 0.80
N GLU A 244 5.42 -11.42 0.52
CA GLU A 244 6.54 -11.99 1.27
C GLU A 244 6.78 -11.26 2.61
N PHE A 245 6.13 -10.11 2.82
CA PHE A 245 6.12 -9.38 4.10
C PHE A 245 4.85 -9.67 4.92
N ARG A 246 4.02 -10.65 4.55
CA ARG A 246 2.75 -10.95 5.24
C ARG A 246 2.91 -11.24 6.74
N MET A 247 4.08 -11.72 7.16
CA MET A 247 4.40 -12.02 8.55
C MET A 247 5.17 -10.90 9.25
N SER A 248 5.40 -9.77 8.58
CA SER A 248 6.32 -8.71 9.05
C SER A 248 5.57 -7.50 9.62
N GLY A 249 4.27 -7.64 9.92
CA GLY A 249 3.42 -6.55 10.43
C GLY A 249 3.76 -6.09 11.85
N ASP A 250 4.54 -6.87 12.60
CA ASP A 250 5.05 -6.55 13.93
C ASP A 250 6.54 -6.16 13.94
N VAL A 251 7.21 -6.12 12.79
CA VAL A 251 8.63 -5.79 12.70
C VAL A 251 8.83 -4.30 12.89
N VAL A 252 9.44 -3.88 13.99
CA VAL A 252 9.68 -2.47 14.32
C VAL A 252 11.17 -2.12 14.15
N LYS A 253 11.43 -0.84 13.83
CA LYS A 253 12.78 -0.28 13.83
C LYS A 253 13.34 -0.30 15.26
N THR A 254 14.62 -0.61 15.45
CA THR A 254 15.24 -0.45 16.77
C THR A 254 15.39 1.04 17.05
N VAL A 255 14.57 1.59 17.96
CA VAL A 255 14.77 2.96 18.43
C VAL A 255 16.10 2.99 19.16
N SER A 256 16.95 3.94 18.80
CA SER A 256 18.17 4.23 19.55
C SER A 256 17.75 4.86 20.87
N ASP A 257 17.31 4.07 21.85
CA ASP A 257 17.13 4.58 23.19
C ASP A 257 18.49 5.10 23.65
N ASN A 258 18.57 6.41 23.84
CA ASN A 258 19.74 7.14 24.34
C ASN A 258 20.05 6.81 25.82
N SER A 259 19.72 5.62 26.27
CA SER A 259 19.98 5.15 27.63
C SER A 259 20.47 3.72 27.62
N GLN A 260 21.80 3.64 27.73
CA GLN A 260 22.58 2.53 28.30
C GLN A 260 22.85 1.32 27.40
N SER A 261 24.13 1.25 27.00
CA SER A 261 24.90 0.01 26.80
C SER A 261 24.88 -0.64 25.41
N ARG A 262 25.51 0.03 24.43
CA ARG A 262 26.44 -0.58 23.47
C ARG A 262 27.31 0.51 22.82
N SER A 263 28.22 1.06 23.63
CA SER A 263 29.30 1.92 23.17
C SER A 263 30.25 1.12 22.27
N ASN A 264 30.12 1.26 20.95
CA ASN A 264 31.16 1.17 19.90
C ASN A 264 30.64 0.81 18.47
N MET A 265 29.34 0.85 18.19
CA MET A 265 28.79 0.63 16.82
C MET A 265 28.25 1.92 16.18
N ASN A 266 28.93 3.04 16.39
CA ASN A 266 28.54 4.33 15.82
C ASN A 266 29.33 4.68 14.53
N SER A 267 29.67 3.67 13.73
CA SER A 267 30.30 3.86 12.42
C SER A 267 29.35 3.33 11.34
N ASP A 268 28.68 4.26 10.68
CA ASP A 268 27.97 4.10 9.42
C ASP A 268 26.80 3.10 9.41
N ARG A 269 25.62 3.57 9.84
CA ARG A 269 24.36 2.85 9.65
C ARG A 269 23.89 2.80 8.19
N SER A 270 24.50 3.62 7.31
CA SER A 270 24.10 3.73 5.92
C SER A 270 24.46 2.47 5.14
N TYR A 271 23.58 2.09 4.22
CA TYR A 271 23.91 1.13 3.17
C TYR A 271 23.67 1.81 1.83
N SER A 272 24.52 1.51 0.86
CA SER A 272 24.44 2.08 -0.49
C SER A 272 24.25 0.99 -1.51
N PHE A 273 23.52 1.31 -2.58
CA PHE A 273 23.36 0.43 -3.72
C PHE A 273 24.21 0.96 -4.87
N ALA A 274 25.29 0.25 -5.20
CA ALA A 274 26.19 0.57 -6.30
C ALA A 274 26.01 -0.42 -7.45
N ASN A 275 26.70 -0.19 -8.58
CA ASN A 275 26.67 -1.11 -9.73
C ASN A 275 27.12 -2.54 -9.39
N ASN A 276 27.84 -2.72 -8.27
CA ASN A 276 28.31 -4.01 -7.77
C ASN A 276 27.37 -4.65 -6.71
N GLY A 277 26.20 -4.04 -6.45
CA GLY A 277 25.21 -4.54 -5.50
C GLY A 277 25.09 -3.70 -4.23
N LEU A 278 24.49 -4.31 -3.20
CA LEU A 278 24.29 -3.68 -1.89
C LEU A 278 25.60 -3.72 -1.09
N HIS A 279 26.01 -2.55 -0.59
CA HIS A 279 27.05 -2.42 0.42
C HIS A 279 26.41 -2.11 1.77
N ILE A 280 26.47 -3.07 2.70
CA ILE A 280 25.87 -2.97 4.04
C ILE A 280 26.80 -3.57 5.10
N GLN A 281 26.81 -2.97 6.29
CA GLN A 281 27.53 -3.50 7.45
C GLN A 281 26.54 -4.04 8.49
N LEU A 282 26.62 -5.35 8.75
CA LEU A 282 25.75 -6.08 9.67
C LEU A 282 26.58 -6.82 10.74
N PRO A 283 26.12 -6.87 12.00
CA PRO A 283 26.67 -7.81 12.98
C PRO A 283 26.46 -9.26 12.50
N LEU A 284 27.52 -10.07 12.53
CA LEU A 284 27.48 -11.48 12.14
C LEU A 284 27.68 -12.38 13.35
N GLU A 285 26.85 -13.41 13.48
CA GLU A 285 27.04 -14.50 14.45
C GLU A 285 26.96 -15.85 13.74
N PRO A 286 27.78 -16.86 14.13
CA PRO A 286 27.64 -18.22 13.61
C PRO A 286 26.24 -18.78 13.90
N ASN A 287 25.59 -19.42 12.94
CA ASN A 287 24.26 -20.00 13.16
C ASN A 287 24.35 -21.24 14.08
N PRO A 288 23.77 -21.21 15.30
CA PRO A 288 23.89 -22.31 16.26
C PRO A 288 23.05 -23.54 15.88
N THR A 289 22.12 -23.41 14.93
CA THR A 289 21.15 -24.45 14.56
C THR A 289 21.50 -25.23 13.31
N HIS A 290 22.46 -24.75 12.52
CA HIS A 290 22.88 -25.39 11.28
C HIS A 290 24.22 -26.11 11.49
N ASN A 291 24.27 -27.41 11.19
CA ASN A 291 25.50 -28.21 11.30
C ASN A 291 26.60 -27.84 10.26
N SER A 292 26.39 -26.76 9.49
CA SER A 292 27.38 -26.27 8.52
C SER A 292 28.16 -25.11 9.16
N PRO A 293 29.50 -25.19 9.27
CA PRO A 293 30.33 -24.15 9.88
C PRO A 293 30.34 -22.82 9.09
N ASP A 294 29.73 -22.80 7.90
CA ASP A 294 29.82 -21.70 6.95
C ASP A 294 28.56 -20.83 6.87
N VAL A 295 27.53 -21.09 7.70
CA VAL A 295 26.28 -20.30 7.70
C VAL A 295 26.30 -19.28 8.84
N TYR A 296 26.13 -18.01 8.49
CA TYR A 296 26.12 -16.90 9.44
C TYR A 296 24.74 -16.23 9.50
N LEU A 297 24.39 -15.74 10.69
CA LEU A 297 23.25 -14.86 10.90
C LEU A 297 23.73 -13.42 10.83
N ALA A 298 23.21 -12.65 9.88
CA ALA A 298 23.48 -11.23 9.76
C ALA A 298 22.29 -10.42 10.27
N PHE A 299 22.45 -9.80 11.44
CA PHE A 299 21.34 -9.14 12.15
C PHE A 299 20.94 -7.82 11.49
N LEU A 300 19.66 -7.72 11.17
CA LEU A 300 18.98 -6.50 10.75
C LEU A 300 18.73 -5.67 12.01
N ASP A 301 18.93 -4.36 11.93
CA ASP A 301 18.66 -3.42 13.04
C ASP A 301 17.13 -3.18 13.19
N CYS A 302 16.38 -4.26 13.30
CA CYS A 302 14.95 -4.31 13.52
C CYS A 302 14.60 -5.57 14.34
N GLN A 303 13.46 -5.52 15.04
CA GLN A 303 13.01 -6.56 15.95
C GLN A 303 11.52 -6.82 15.82
N SER A 304 11.06 -8.01 16.19
CA SER A 304 9.64 -8.27 16.39
C SER A 304 9.14 -7.50 17.61
N GLN A 305 8.00 -6.82 17.46
CA GLN A 305 7.34 -6.14 18.56
C GLN A 305 6.82 -7.12 19.62
N LEU A 306 6.47 -8.35 19.21
CA LEU A 306 5.84 -9.37 20.04
C LEU A 306 6.84 -10.02 21.01
N ASP A 307 7.99 -10.48 20.52
CA ASP A 307 8.96 -11.25 21.31
C ASP A 307 10.30 -10.53 21.54
N LYS A 308 10.49 -9.34 20.95
CA LYS A 308 11.71 -8.53 21.01
C LYS A 308 12.95 -9.22 20.42
N GLN A 309 12.78 -10.24 19.59
CA GLN A 309 13.89 -10.87 18.88
C GLN A 309 14.31 -10.02 17.70
N TYR A 310 15.63 -9.86 17.54
CA TYR A 310 16.21 -9.23 16.36
C TYR A 310 16.06 -10.14 15.15
N LEU A 311 15.74 -9.55 14.00
CA LEU A 311 15.68 -10.28 12.75
C LEU A 311 17.08 -10.41 12.15
N SER A 312 17.31 -11.49 11.41
CA SER A 312 18.57 -11.72 10.71
C SER A 312 18.34 -12.33 9.33
N VAL A 313 19.27 -12.09 8.40
CA VAL A 313 19.35 -12.82 7.13
C VAL A 313 20.43 -13.89 7.22
N TYR A 314 20.22 -15.01 6.53
CA TYR A 314 21.23 -16.07 6.41
C TYR A 314 22.24 -15.71 5.32
N LEU A 315 23.53 -15.84 5.63
CA LEU A 315 24.66 -15.74 4.69
C LEU A 315 25.38 -17.08 4.60
#